data_AF-A0AAV5YP47-F1
#
_entry.id   AF-A0AAV5YP47-F1
#
_cell.length_a   1.000
_cell.length_b   1.000
_cell.length_c   1.000
_cell.angle_alpha   90.00
_cell.angle_beta   90.00
_cell.angle_gamma   90.00
#
_symmetry.space_group_name_H-M   'P 1'
#
loop_
_entity.id
_entity.type
_entity.pdbx_description
1 polymer ?
#
loop_
_entity_poly.entity_id
_entity_poly.type
_entity_poly.pdbx_seq_one_letter_code
_entity_poly.pdbx_strand_id
1 'polypeptide(L)'
;MSDGSKREDNILRLLNHFHNPLAIGWSQAGLLGSIGQSSIMWGQNTGQGFPGWSWTDVRQRYVEALTKPQSPERDAGLAKTFEGLGRQIHLIQDAASPAHVRNDPHLFYNYESLVDRVRIDDPAAFESWLSASPDVPGAPDPGWSSLDANPLAPIAIARLIDSDRYSGGNPTVTMTGLIGLAEYTNANFFSEDRIFTENEVDPQKRFPFPNRASVVEQDFDIQVRGVPVKRRYFVKTGDGAVGYRLATVGLLRDYHQRFGLDWTRFRESPALDEGVYRDYAARLVPRAVAYSTALIDYFFRGRIAASGDAASTTVGNISDEPLNGTFTLYYDDENDVRRPVPGATWARALAPGESAEQLRFTSPTSPAPKEAGRYMLVFRGALGSEPDAVIGRQVTLSSSVVARLIKRRDGTPLRGFDVHAIDLQTGQTLSANVTDDEGRARLDWKPGRTALFLPTVNPFPMYWAGGSAFVSGLDRAHAVQAVDVDAQGQVTVVTPLVLAEWPERIEPCTGQPMFQQIPDAILPAQSTPVSEGVFRTVFLAYGVNLATFVRNDNGQETVLCGLTSPGCQDPGIGFIAEDVSRVGQVVGQLVRDVFSRHTAMLTDPDGRPIGDALCSNEYAEVETVPVSVGER
;
A
#
# COMPACT_ATOMS: atom_id res chain seq x y z
N MET A 1 21.12 5.89 0.01
CA MET A 1 21.29 5.84 -1.46
C MET A 1 22.42 6.74 -1.93
N SER A 2 22.33 8.07 -1.81
CA SER A 2 23.43 9.00 -2.17
C SER A 2 24.80 8.57 -1.62
N ASP A 3 24.89 8.24 -0.33
CA ASP A 3 26.16 7.79 0.29
C ASP A 3 26.70 6.50 -0.33
N GLY A 4 25.81 5.61 -0.76
CA GLY A 4 26.18 4.36 -1.42
C GLY A 4 26.84 4.61 -2.76
N SER A 5 26.22 5.46 -3.59
CA SER A 5 26.77 5.84 -4.90
C SER A 5 28.17 6.45 -4.74
N LYS A 6 28.33 7.45 -3.87
CA LYS A 6 29.65 8.07 -3.62
C LYS A 6 30.71 7.10 -3.10
N ARG A 7 30.34 6.14 -2.26
CA ARG A 7 31.29 5.17 -1.68
C ARG A 7 31.62 4.03 -2.64
N GLU A 8 30.97 3.92 -3.78
CA GLU A 8 31.34 2.93 -4.79
C GLU A 8 32.66 3.30 -5.46
N ASP A 9 32.98 4.60 -5.57
CA ASP A 9 34.28 5.11 -6.04
C ASP A 9 35.45 4.94 -5.05
N ASN A 10 35.23 4.29 -3.90
CA ASN A 10 36.31 4.03 -2.96
C ASN A 10 37.43 3.21 -3.61
N ILE A 11 38.67 3.45 -3.15
CA ILE A 11 39.88 2.76 -3.65
C ILE A 11 39.67 1.24 -3.63
N LEU A 12 40.15 0.58 -4.70
CA LEU A 12 39.94 -0.83 -5.08
C LEU A 12 38.59 -1.15 -5.74
N ARG A 13 37.50 -0.47 -5.39
CA ARG A 13 36.19 -0.70 -6.02
C ARG A 13 36.10 -0.06 -7.41
N LEU A 14 36.65 1.16 -7.53
CA LEU A 14 36.74 1.92 -8.79
C LEU A 14 37.33 1.15 -9.97
N LEU A 15 38.17 0.13 -9.71
CA LEU A 15 38.75 -0.70 -10.77
C LEU A 15 37.67 -1.51 -11.51
N ASN A 16 36.53 -1.75 -10.86
CA ASN A 16 35.43 -2.57 -11.39
C ASN A 16 34.30 -1.72 -11.99
N HIS A 17 34.55 -0.45 -12.31
CA HIS A 17 33.55 0.48 -12.83
C HIS A 17 33.45 0.46 -14.37
N PHE A 18 34.20 -0.42 -15.02
CA PHE A 18 34.33 -0.48 -16.47
C PHE A 18 33.56 -1.66 -17.04
N HIS A 19 32.92 -1.45 -18.19
CA HIS A 19 32.29 -2.50 -18.96
C HIS A 19 32.35 -2.20 -20.46
N ASN A 20 33.23 -2.90 -21.18
CA ASN A 20 33.33 -2.82 -22.64
C ASN A 20 32.36 -3.82 -23.30
N PRO A 21 31.26 -3.37 -23.94
CA PRO A 21 30.29 -4.25 -24.59
C PRO A 21 30.84 -4.95 -25.85
N LEU A 22 32.02 -4.54 -26.35
CA LEU A 22 32.68 -5.15 -27.51
C LEU A 22 33.75 -6.19 -27.12
N ALA A 23 33.90 -6.49 -25.83
CA ALA A 23 34.82 -7.54 -25.40
C ALA A 23 34.35 -8.92 -25.89
N ILE A 24 35.30 -9.84 -26.11
CA ILE A 24 35.01 -11.21 -26.59
C ILE A 24 34.05 -11.96 -25.65
N GLY A 25 34.08 -11.64 -24.37
CA GLY A 25 33.12 -12.10 -23.37
C GLY A 25 33.17 -11.24 -22.12
N TRP A 26 32.16 -11.38 -21.26
CA TRP A 26 32.01 -10.49 -20.09
C TRP A 26 33.12 -10.61 -19.05
N SER A 27 33.81 -11.76 -19.00
CA SER A 27 35.02 -11.93 -18.18
C SER A 27 36.18 -11.05 -18.63
N GLN A 28 36.14 -10.56 -19.87
CA GLN A 28 37.14 -9.67 -20.48
C GLN A 28 36.63 -8.23 -20.68
N ALA A 29 35.41 -7.93 -20.21
CA ALA A 29 34.79 -6.63 -20.41
C ALA A 29 35.19 -5.58 -19.38
N GLY A 30 35.92 -5.96 -18.32
CA GLY A 30 36.37 -5.05 -17.28
C GLY A 30 37.60 -4.22 -17.69
N LEU A 31 38.10 -3.42 -16.74
CA LEU A 31 39.25 -2.56 -16.94
C LEU A 31 40.48 -3.37 -17.41
N LEU A 32 41.05 -2.94 -18.54
CA LEU A 32 42.20 -3.54 -19.20
C LEU A 32 42.05 -5.06 -19.40
N GLY A 33 40.83 -5.50 -19.73
CA GLY A 33 40.49 -6.89 -19.97
C GLY A 33 40.25 -7.68 -18.69
N SER A 34 41.11 -7.57 -17.67
CA SER A 34 40.93 -8.37 -16.45
C SER A 34 41.61 -7.81 -15.20
N ILE A 35 42.07 -6.55 -15.21
CA ILE A 35 42.65 -5.92 -14.00
C ILE A 35 41.53 -5.63 -13.00
N GLY A 36 40.42 -5.09 -13.49
CA GLY A 36 39.16 -5.01 -12.76
C GLY A 36 38.13 -5.96 -13.36
N GLN A 37 37.23 -6.45 -12.52
CA GLN A 37 36.05 -7.18 -12.99
C GLN A 37 35.12 -6.23 -13.73
N SER A 38 34.44 -6.72 -14.77
CA SER A 38 33.34 -6.01 -15.44
C SER A 38 32.32 -5.48 -14.42
N SER A 39 31.85 -4.23 -14.56
CA SER A 39 30.89 -3.62 -13.62
C SER A 39 29.61 -4.44 -13.45
N ILE A 40 29.13 -5.05 -14.53
CA ILE A 40 27.98 -5.98 -14.50
C ILE A 40 28.25 -7.17 -13.56
N MET A 41 29.40 -7.80 -13.73
CA MET A 41 29.78 -8.96 -12.92
C MET A 41 30.06 -8.53 -11.48
N TRP A 42 30.73 -7.40 -11.28
CA TRP A 42 31.02 -6.83 -9.96
C TRP A 42 29.75 -6.60 -9.15
N GLY A 43 28.73 -5.98 -9.75
CA GLY A 43 27.44 -5.73 -9.11
C GLY A 43 26.68 -7.01 -8.69
N GLN A 44 27.08 -8.19 -9.15
CA GLN A 44 26.48 -9.48 -8.79
C GLN A 44 27.46 -10.43 -8.08
N ASN A 45 28.73 -10.08 -7.99
CA ASN A 45 29.76 -10.92 -7.41
C ASN A 45 29.63 -10.96 -5.88
N THR A 46 29.27 -12.09 -5.27
CA THR A 46 29.18 -12.20 -3.80
C THR A 46 30.56 -12.20 -3.10
N GLY A 47 31.65 -12.26 -3.86
CA GLY A 47 33.03 -12.24 -3.40
C GLY A 47 33.68 -10.84 -3.32
N GLN A 48 32.92 -9.75 -3.20
CA GLN A 48 33.49 -8.38 -3.14
C GLN A 48 34.37 -8.09 -1.90
N GLY A 49 34.44 -9.01 -0.94
CA GLY A 49 35.05 -8.81 0.37
C GLY A 49 34.04 -8.26 1.39
N PHE A 50 34.51 -7.94 2.60
CA PHE A 50 33.65 -7.46 3.69
C PHE A 50 33.83 -5.96 3.93
N PRO A 51 32.75 -5.14 3.93
CA PRO A 51 31.37 -5.51 3.59
C PRO A 51 31.15 -5.67 2.06
N GLY A 52 30.38 -6.68 1.66
CA GLY A 52 29.96 -6.90 0.27
C GLY A 52 28.68 -6.15 -0.07
N TRP A 53 28.52 -5.72 -1.32
CA TRP A 53 27.41 -4.90 -1.80
C TRP A 53 26.82 -5.40 -3.12
N SER A 54 27.03 -6.67 -3.45
CA SER A 54 26.40 -7.28 -4.62
C SER A 54 24.88 -7.27 -4.49
N TRP A 55 24.18 -7.47 -5.62
CA TRP A 55 22.71 -7.58 -5.65
C TRP A 55 22.17 -8.52 -4.56
N THR A 56 22.79 -9.68 -4.40
CA THR A 56 22.44 -10.67 -3.37
C THR A 56 22.64 -10.12 -1.95
N ASP A 57 23.74 -9.40 -1.71
CA ASP A 57 23.98 -8.79 -0.40
C ASP A 57 22.98 -7.67 -0.09
N VAL A 58 22.48 -6.96 -1.12
CA VAL A 58 21.42 -5.95 -0.98
C VAL A 58 20.07 -6.61 -0.68
N ARG A 59 19.74 -7.71 -1.37
CA ARG A 59 18.55 -8.53 -1.06
C ARG A 59 18.57 -9.02 0.38
N GLN A 60 19.71 -9.52 0.84
CA GLN A 60 19.87 -10.00 2.22
C GLN A 60 19.65 -8.89 3.26
N ARG A 61 20.17 -7.68 3.04
CA ARG A 61 19.91 -6.51 3.90
C ARG A 61 18.43 -6.13 3.93
N TYR A 62 17.72 -6.30 2.81
CA TYR A 62 16.28 -6.04 2.77
C TYR A 62 15.49 -7.09 3.55
N VAL A 63 15.90 -8.36 3.52
CA VAL A 63 15.36 -9.39 4.44
C VAL A 63 15.58 -8.98 5.89
N GLU A 64 16.80 -8.55 6.25
CA GLU A 64 17.11 -8.10 7.61
C GLU A 64 16.23 -6.92 8.04
N ALA A 65 16.02 -5.94 7.15
CA ALA A 65 15.14 -4.80 7.38
C ALA A 65 13.70 -5.23 7.71
N LEU A 66 13.23 -6.31 7.07
CA LEU A 66 11.87 -6.80 7.24
C LEU A 66 11.70 -7.74 8.44
N THR A 67 12.75 -8.47 8.83
CA THR A 67 12.60 -9.66 9.69
C THR A 67 13.38 -9.63 11.00
N LYS A 68 14.41 -8.77 11.14
CA LYS A 68 15.23 -8.76 12.35
C LYS A 68 14.41 -8.41 13.59
N PRO A 69 14.70 -9.01 14.76
CA PRO A 69 13.81 -8.88 15.90
C PRO A 69 13.86 -7.46 16.49
N GLN A 70 14.99 -6.76 16.46
CA GLN A 70 15.13 -5.46 17.10
C GLN A 70 14.95 -4.31 16.10
N SER A 71 14.14 -3.30 16.45
CA SER A 71 13.89 -2.15 15.56
C SER A 71 15.18 -1.46 15.09
N PRO A 72 16.17 -1.18 15.96
CA PRO A 72 17.42 -0.57 15.50
C PRO A 72 18.17 -1.39 14.45
N GLU A 73 18.06 -2.73 14.49
CA GLU A 73 18.67 -3.57 13.48
C GLU A 73 17.89 -3.59 12.16
N ARG A 74 16.55 -3.53 12.23
CA ARG A 74 15.70 -3.37 11.04
C ARG A 74 15.97 -2.04 10.35
N ASP A 75 16.07 -0.96 11.11
CA ASP A 75 16.40 0.38 10.61
C ASP A 75 17.79 0.40 9.97
N ALA A 76 18.78 -0.25 10.61
CA ALA A 76 20.11 -0.42 10.03
C ALA A 76 20.08 -1.28 8.75
N GLY A 77 19.29 -2.34 8.70
CA GLY A 77 19.08 -3.17 7.50
C GLY A 77 18.47 -2.36 6.36
N LEU A 78 17.48 -1.51 6.66
CA LEU A 78 16.84 -0.64 5.67
C LEU A 78 17.80 0.42 5.13
N ALA A 79 18.55 1.08 6.03
CA ALA A 79 19.58 2.04 5.65
C ALA A 79 20.65 1.40 4.74
N LYS A 80 21.12 0.20 5.10
CA LYS A 80 22.06 -0.58 4.29
C LYS A 80 21.45 -1.05 2.97
N THR A 81 20.16 -1.37 2.90
CA THR A 81 19.47 -1.68 1.64
C THR A 81 19.58 -0.51 0.68
N PHE A 82 19.25 0.71 1.15
CA PHE A 82 19.36 1.91 0.31
C PHE A 82 20.79 2.33 0.02
N GLU A 83 21.76 2.08 0.90
CA GLU A 83 23.19 2.25 0.57
C GLU A 83 23.59 1.29 -0.56
N GLY A 84 23.23 0.01 -0.45
CA GLY A 84 23.50 -0.99 -1.47
C GLY A 84 22.87 -0.67 -2.82
N LEU A 85 21.60 -0.25 -2.85
CA LEU A 85 20.96 0.22 -4.08
C LEU A 85 21.69 1.42 -4.69
N GLY A 86 22.20 2.34 -3.86
CA GLY A 86 23.02 3.46 -4.34
C GLY A 86 24.29 3.01 -5.06
N ARG A 87 24.93 1.95 -4.57
CA ARG A 87 26.11 1.34 -5.23
C ARG A 87 25.76 0.66 -6.54
N GLN A 88 24.62 -0.05 -6.59
CA GLN A 88 24.16 -0.67 -7.84
C GLN A 88 23.79 0.38 -8.90
N ILE A 89 23.17 1.49 -8.48
CA ILE A 89 22.86 2.64 -9.34
C ILE A 89 24.13 3.29 -9.88
N HIS A 90 25.18 3.39 -9.05
CA HIS A 90 26.48 3.93 -9.48
C HIS A 90 27.03 3.19 -10.71
N LEU A 91 26.97 1.86 -10.71
CA LEU A 91 27.45 1.05 -11.84
C LEU A 91 26.61 1.26 -13.12
N ILE A 92 25.32 1.58 -13.00
CA ILE A 92 24.48 2.01 -14.14
C ILE A 92 24.93 3.39 -14.63
N GLN A 93 25.23 4.31 -13.72
CA GLN A 93 25.68 5.66 -14.06
C GLN A 93 27.05 5.65 -14.74
N ASP A 94 27.96 4.76 -14.33
CA ASP A 94 29.24 4.53 -15.00
C ASP A 94 29.04 4.05 -16.45
N ALA A 95 27.99 3.26 -16.73
CA ALA A 95 27.66 2.88 -18.11
C ALA A 95 27.21 4.07 -18.99
N ALA A 96 26.86 5.21 -18.38
CA ALA A 96 26.63 6.48 -19.05
C ALA A 96 27.90 7.35 -19.17
N SER A 97 29.05 6.88 -18.71
CA SER A 97 30.35 7.54 -18.86
C SER A 97 31.10 6.93 -20.05
N PRO A 98 31.40 7.69 -21.13
CA PRO A 98 32.06 7.15 -22.31
C PRO A 98 33.38 6.44 -22.02
N ALA A 99 34.14 6.94 -21.07
CA ALA A 99 35.42 6.37 -20.67
C ALA A 99 35.27 4.97 -20.02
N HIS A 100 34.25 4.79 -19.20
CA HIS A 100 33.97 3.55 -18.47
C HIS A 100 33.53 2.41 -19.40
N VAL A 101 32.87 2.75 -20.52
CA VAL A 101 32.44 1.76 -21.52
C VAL A 101 33.44 1.57 -22.66
N ARG A 102 34.48 2.40 -22.72
CA ARG A 102 35.56 2.34 -23.72
C ARG A 102 36.92 1.99 -23.12
N ASN A 103 36.91 1.40 -21.92
CA ASN A 103 38.11 0.92 -21.25
C ASN A 103 39.21 2.00 -21.19
N ASP A 104 38.83 3.20 -20.74
CA ASP A 104 39.65 4.40 -20.80
C ASP A 104 39.84 5.03 -19.42
N PRO A 105 40.82 4.56 -18.62
CA PRO A 105 41.01 5.07 -17.27
C PRO A 105 41.52 6.52 -17.27
N HIS A 106 40.94 7.37 -16.43
CA HIS A 106 41.29 8.79 -16.34
C HIS A 106 41.47 9.28 -14.89
N LEU A 107 42.40 10.22 -14.69
CA LEU A 107 42.70 10.86 -13.39
C LEU A 107 42.52 12.39 -13.40
N PHE A 108 42.31 12.98 -14.58
CA PHE A 108 42.22 14.43 -14.76
C PHE A 108 40.83 14.80 -15.26
N TYR A 109 40.67 16.05 -15.69
CA TYR A 109 39.39 16.56 -16.20
C TYR A 109 38.79 15.65 -17.28
N ASN A 110 37.54 15.26 -17.07
CA ASN A 110 36.79 14.29 -17.87
C ASN A 110 35.29 14.65 -17.90
N TYR A 111 34.48 13.79 -18.52
CA TYR A 111 33.02 13.93 -18.57
C TYR A 111 32.37 14.09 -17.18
N GLU A 112 32.71 13.24 -16.21
CA GLU A 112 32.12 13.28 -14.86
C GLU A 112 32.45 14.58 -14.12
N SER A 113 33.70 15.04 -14.25
CA SER A 113 34.16 16.31 -13.69
C SER A 113 33.39 17.50 -14.27
N LEU A 114 33.01 17.45 -15.55
CA LEU A 114 32.09 18.45 -16.12
C LEU A 114 30.71 18.35 -15.48
N VAL A 115 30.11 17.15 -15.47
CA VAL A 115 28.74 16.98 -14.95
C VAL A 115 28.64 17.47 -13.51
N ASP A 116 29.62 17.14 -12.66
CA ASP A 116 29.66 17.62 -11.28
C ASP A 116 29.88 19.13 -11.19
N ARG A 117 30.73 19.70 -12.04
CA ARG A 117 30.90 21.16 -12.12
C ARG A 117 29.59 21.85 -12.51
N VAL A 118 28.88 21.38 -13.53
CA VAL A 118 27.61 21.97 -13.96
C VAL A 118 26.55 21.85 -12.86
N ARG A 119 26.49 20.72 -12.15
CA ARG A 119 25.63 20.56 -10.97
C ARG A 119 25.83 21.66 -9.92
N ILE A 120 27.07 22.15 -9.74
CA ILE A 120 27.41 23.17 -8.75
C ILE A 120 27.27 24.59 -9.33
N ASP A 121 27.84 24.83 -10.50
CA ASP A 121 28.02 26.17 -11.07
C ASP A 121 26.83 26.63 -11.92
N ASP A 122 26.05 25.69 -12.46
CA ASP A 122 24.91 25.93 -13.35
C ASP A 122 23.77 24.92 -13.07
N PRO A 123 23.17 24.97 -11.87
CA PRO A 123 22.17 24.00 -11.44
C PRO A 123 20.93 24.02 -12.34
N ALA A 124 20.61 25.15 -12.99
CA ALA A 124 19.51 25.22 -13.94
C ALA A 124 19.75 24.33 -15.17
N ALA A 125 20.96 24.34 -15.73
CA ALA A 125 21.30 23.42 -16.82
C ALA A 125 21.32 21.97 -16.33
N PHE A 126 21.84 21.69 -15.14
CA PHE A 126 21.82 20.34 -14.57
C PHE A 126 20.39 19.80 -14.40
N GLU A 127 19.48 20.59 -13.82
CA GLU A 127 18.06 20.23 -13.67
C GLU A 127 17.38 20.04 -15.04
N SER A 128 17.77 20.83 -16.05
CA SER A 128 17.27 20.63 -17.41
C SER A 128 17.69 19.28 -17.99
N TRP A 129 18.87 18.76 -17.64
CA TRP A 129 19.31 17.42 -18.04
C TRP A 129 18.59 16.33 -17.25
N LEU A 130 18.36 16.51 -15.95
CA LEU A 130 17.63 15.52 -15.13
C LEU A 130 16.18 15.34 -15.57
N SER A 131 15.53 16.43 -16.00
CA SER A 131 14.12 16.45 -16.39
C SER A 131 13.87 16.24 -17.89
N ALA A 132 14.93 16.23 -18.71
CA ALA A 132 14.79 16.03 -20.14
C ALA A 132 14.30 14.62 -20.47
N SER A 133 13.53 14.51 -21.55
CA SER A 133 13.24 13.21 -22.14
C SER A 133 14.46 12.72 -22.91
N PRO A 134 14.96 11.50 -22.67
CA PRO A 134 16.10 10.97 -23.41
C PRO A 134 15.74 10.75 -24.90
N ASP A 135 16.72 10.95 -25.80
CA ASP A 135 16.58 10.70 -27.24
C ASP A 135 16.07 9.27 -27.50
N VAL A 136 15.11 9.07 -28.43
CA VAL A 136 14.46 7.77 -28.70
C VAL A 136 15.48 6.65 -28.98
N PRO A 137 15.34 5.45 -28.37
CA PRO A 137 14.25 5.03 -27.48
C PRO A 137 14.33 5.63 -26.06
N GLY A 138 15.51 6.05 -25.65
CA GLY A 138 15.76 6.91 -24.50
C GLY A 138 15.61 6.27 -23.12
N ALA A 139 14.54 5.53 -22.89
CA ALA A 139 14.33 4.69 -21.72
C ALA A 139 14.68 3.22 -22.04
N PRO A 140 15.02 2.41 -21.04
CA PRO A 140 15.16 0.97 -21.25
C PRO A 140 13.81 0.40 -21.69
N ASP A 141 13.82 -0.39 -22.75
CA ASP A 141 12.62 -1.05 -23.28
C ASP A 141 12.04 -2.02 -22.23
N PRO A 142 10.74 -2.00 -21.92
CA PRO A 142 10.15 -2.84 -20.87
C PRO A 142 10.45 -4.34 -20.96
N GLY A 143 10.78 -4.86 -22.15
CA GLY A 143 11.19 -6.26 -22.34
C GLY A 143 12.63 -6.59 -21.93
N TRP A 144 13.42 -5.63 -21.43
CA TRP A 144 14.84 -5.82 -21.10
C TRP A 144 15.07 -6.96 -20.10
N SER A 145 14.16 -7.14 -19.14
CA SER A 145 14.29 -8.15 -18.08
C SER A 145 13.95 -9.57 -18.55
N SER A 146 13.38 -9.71 -19.74
CA SER A 146 13.05 -10.99 -20.37
C SER A 146 14.14 -11.49 -21.34
N LEU A 147 15.21 -10.72 -21.54
CA LEU A 147 16.36 -11.17 -22.33
C LEU A 147 17.09 -12.32 -21.63
N ASP A 148 17.71 -13.19 -22.43
CA ASP A 148 18.46 -14.35 -21.93
C ASP A 148 19.53 -13.93 -20.91
N ALA A 149 19.61 -14.65 -19.80
CA ALA A 149 20.58 -14.37 -18.75
C ALA A 149 22.01 -14.73 -19.20
N ASN A 150 22.99 -13.90 -18.83
CA ASN A 150 24.39 -14.27 -18.97
C ASN A 150 24.81 -15.13 -17.75
N PRO A 151 25.43 -16.32 -17.92
CA PRO A 151 25.81 -17.17 -16.80
C PRO A 151 26.76 -16.53 -15.78
N LEU A 152 27.55 -15.52 -16.18
CA LEU A 152 28.49 -14.81 -15.32
C LEU A 152 27.82 -13.72 -14.45
N ALA A 153 26.62 -13.30 -14.82
CA ALA A 153 25.83 -12.29 -14.11
C ALA A 153 24.33 -12.54 -14.40
N PRO A 154 23.74 -13.56 -13.75
CA PRO A 154 22.44 -14.12 -14.12
C PRO A 154 21.25 -13.25 -13.75
N ILE A 155 21.40 -12.27 -12.86
CA ILE A 155 20.31 -11.36 -12.52
C ILE A 155 20.07 -10.41 -13.68
N ALA A 156 18.81 -10.29 -14.10
CA ALA A 156 18.39 -9.58 -15.30
C ALA A 156 18.90 -8.12 -15.37
N ILE A 157 19.16 -7.46 -14.23
CA ILE A 157 19.69 -6.08 -14.19
C ILE A 157 20.97 -5.89 -15.01
N ALA A 158 21.71 -6.97 -15.30
CA ALA A 158 22.82 -6.95 -16.24
C ALA A 158 22.43 -6.38 -17.62
N ARG A 159 21.21 -6.67 -18.07
CA ARG A 159 20.64 -6.28 -19.37
C ARG A 159 20.29 -4.80 -19.48
N LEU A 160 20.25 -4.08 -18.35
CA LEU A 160 20.21 -2.61 -18.36
C LEU A 160 21.55 -2.02 -18.85
N ILE A 161 22.67 -2.69 -18.56
CA ILE A 161 24.00 -2.22 -18.98
C ILE A 161 24.35 -2.76 -20.36
N ASP A 162 24.21 -4.07 -20.56
CA ASP A 162 24.57 -4.73 -21.83
C ASP A 162 23.55 -5.82 -22.22
N SER A 163 22.93 -5.61 -23.37
CA SER A 163 21.94 -6.50 -23.99
C SER A 163 22.54 -7.47 -25.02
N ASP A 164 23.86 -7.43 -25.25
CA ASP A 164 24.60 -8.18 -26.28
C ASP A 164 24.09 -7.94 -27.73
N ARG A 165 23.54 -6.75 -28.02
CA ARG A 165 22.95 -6.42 -29.35
C ARG A 165 23.91 -5.66 -30.25
N TYR A 166 24.77 -4.82 -29.68
CA TYR A 166 25.77 -4.05 -30.41
C TYR A 166 27.07 -4.84 -30.56
N SER A 167 27.38 -5.22 -31.79
CA SER A 167 28.55 -6.04 -32.14
C SER A 167 29.76 -5.24 -32.61
N GLY A 168 29.68 -3.91 -32.57
CA GLY A 168 30.71 -3.03 -33.13
C GLY A 168 30.59 -2.83 -34.64
N GLY A 169 29.79 -3.64 -35.34
CA GLY A 169 29.52 -3.49 -36.79
C GLY A 169 28.14 -2.92 -37.14
N ASN A 170 27.28 -2.73 -36.15
CA ASN A 170 25.86 -2.40 -36.31
C ASN A 170 25.41 -1.22 -35.43
N PRO A 171 26.09 -0.05 -35.46
CA PRO A 171 25.87 1.06 -34.53
C PRO A 171 24.42 1.58 -34.51
N THR A 172 23.69 1.42 -35.60
CA THR A 172 22.27 1.81 -35.72
C THR A 172 21.36 1.04 -34.76
N VAL A 173 21.74 -0.16 -34.31
CA VAL A 173 20.98 -0.94 -33.32
C VAL A 173 20.82 -0.19 -31.99
N THR A 174 21.75 0.72 -31.68
CA THR A 174 21.72 1.51 -30.45
C THR A 174 20.59 2.53 -30.38
N MET A 175 19.92 2.76 -31.52
CA MET A 175 18.74 3.62 -31.64
C MET A 175 17.44 2.82 -31.66
N THR A 176 17.49 1.52 -31.34
CA THR A 176 16.31 0.64 -31.27
C THR A 176 16.07 0.18 -29.83
N GLY A 177 14.85 -0.32 -29.55
CA GLY A 177 14.51 -0.89 -28.25
C GLY A 177 15.44 -2.03 -27.82
N LEU A 178 15.39 -2.36 -26.53
CA LEU A 178 16.17 -3.39 -25.84
C LEU A 178 17.68 -3.14 -25.79
N ILE A 179 18.16 -1.93 -26.09
CA ILE A 179 19.59 -1.62 -26.01
C ILE A 179 20.06 -1.40 -24.55
N GLY A 180 21.21 -1.96 -24.20
CA GLY A 180 21.92 -1.65 -22.96
C GLY A 180 22.57 -0.26 -22.98
N LEU A 181 22.70 0.35 -21.81
CA LEU A 181 23.26 1.70 -21.69
C LEU A 181 24.74 1.75 -22.13
N ALA A 182 25.53 0.71 -21.82
CA ALA A 182 26.93 0.67 -22.20
C ALA A 182 27.10 0.59 -23.72
N GLU A 183 26.25 -0.18 -24.39
CA GLU A 183 26.24 -0.30 -25.86
C GLU A 183 25.90 1.03 -26.53
N TYR A 184 24.86 1.71 -26.05
CA TYR A 184 24.50 3.04 -26.52
C TYR A 184 25.65 4.03 -26.33
N THR A 185 26.21 4.10 -25.11
CA THR A 185 27.28 5.05 -24.79
C THR A 185 28.54 4.74 -25.63
N ASN A 186 28.91 3.46 -25.77
CA ASN A 186 30.10 3.03 -26.50
C ASN A 186 30.05 3.39 -27.98
N ALA A 187 28.92 3.11 -28.67
CA ALA A 187 28.80 3.39 -30.10
C ALA A 187 28.66 4.89 -30.42
N ASN A 188 28.20 5.69 -29.45
CA ASN A 188 27.75 7.05 -29.72
C ASN A 188 28.71 8.16 -29.29
N PHE A 189 29.66 7.89 -28.40
CA PHE A 189 30.50 8.92 -27.81
C PHE A 189 31.97 8.51 -27.82
N PHE A 190 32.85 9.50 -27.94
CA PHE A 190 34.28 9.31 -27.68
C PHE A 190 34.58 9.42 -26.19
N SER A 191 35.68 8.78 -25.77
CA SER A 191 36.38 9.10 -24.53
C SER A 191 37.74 9.73 -24.86
N GLU A 192 38.40 10.27 -23.84
CA GLU A 192 39.55 11.18 -23.93
C GLU A 192 40.69 10.60 -24.77
N ASP A 193 41.10 9.34 -24.51
CA ASP A 193 42.18 8.67 -25.24
C ASP A 193 41.64 7.66 -26.28
N ARG A 194 40.35 7.70 -26.61
CA ARG A 194 39.70 6.81 -27.61
C ARG A 194 38.94 7.56 -28.69
N ILE A 195 39.53 8.65 -29.19
CA ILE A 195 39.01 9.42 -30.32
C ILE A 195 39.55 8.83 -31.63
N PHE A 196 38.65 8.41 -32.54
CA PHE A 196 38.97 7.80 -33.84
C PHE A 196 39.96 6.61 -33.74
N THR A 197 39.62 5.62 -32.92
CA THR A 197 40.40 4.38 -32.76
C THR A 197 39.87 3.22 -33.59
N GLU A 198 39.14 3.47 -34.67
CA GLU A 198 38.55 2.43 -35.53
C GLU A 198 39.60 1.50 -36.16
N ASN A 199 40.81 2.01 -36.37
CA ASN A 199 41.94 1.29 -36.97
C ASN A 199 43.00 0.86 -35.94
N GLU A 200 42.71 0.97 -34.64
CA GLU A 200 43.63 0.56 -33.58
C GLU A 200 43.92 -0.95 -33.65
N VAL A 201 45.17 -1.35 -33.39
CA VAL A 201 45.60 -2.75 -33.51
C VAL A 201 45.21 -3.53 -32.25
N ASP A 202 45.30 -2.89 -31.09
CA ASP A 202 44.91 -3.47 -29.81
C ASP A 202 43.36 -3.56 -29.70
N PRO A 203 42.77 -4.77 -29.69
CA PRO A 203 41.32 -4.93 -29.61
C PRO A 203 40.68 -4.32 -28.35
N GLN A 204 41.46 -4.16 -27.26
CA GLN A 204 40.98 -3.55 -26.02
C GLN A 204 40.86 -2.02 -26.10
N LYS A 205 41.43 -1.42 -27.15
CA LYS A 205 41.41 0.03 -27.43
C LYS A 205 40.74 0.37 -28.76
N ARG A 206 40.44 -0.64 -29.58
CA ARG A 206 39.77 -0.50 -30.87
C ARG A 206 38.27 -0.38 -30.69
N PHE A 207 37.75 0.79 -31.03
CA PHE A 207 36.32 1.08 -31.05
C PHE A 207 35.91 1.54 -32.45
N PRO A 208 35.11 0.74 -33.19
CA PRO A 208 34.77 1.06 -34.58
C PRO A 208 33.89 2.29 -34.76
N PHE A 209 33.19 2.73 -33.72
CA PHE A 209 32.32 3.91 -33.75
C PHE A 209 32.47 4.77 -32.47
N PRO A 210 32.18 6.08 -32.54
CA PRO A 210 32.03 6.86 -33.78
C PRO A 210 33.33 6.82 -34.62
N ASN A 211 33.24 6.92 -35.95
CA ASN A 211 34.44 6.92 -36.81
C ASN A 211 34.52 8.16 -37.69
N ARG A 212 35.63 8.29 -38.44
CA ARG A 212 35.88 9.43 -39.32
C ARG A 212 34.84 9.63 -40.42
N ALA A 213 34.17 8.58 -40.88
CA ALA A 213 33.14 8.67 -41.92
C ALA A 213 31.77 9.08 -41.34
N SER A 214 31.55 8.89 -40.04
CA SER A 214 30.31 9.25 -39.35
C SER A 214 30.20 10.73 -38.96
N VAL A 215 31.18 11.57 -39.33
CA VAL A 215 31.28 12.97 -38.87
C VAL A 215 31.50 13.95 -40.01
N VAL A 216 31.08 15.19 -39.78
CA VAL A 216 31.45 16.36 -40.60
C VAL A 216 32.14 17.40 -39.74
N GLU A 217 32.90 18.29 -40.38
CA GLU A 217 33.49 19.44 -39.69
C GLU A 217 32.57 20.64 -39.78
N GLN A 218 32.33 21.31 -38.65
CA GLN A 218 31.48 22.49 -38.58
C GLN A 218 32.00 23.52 -37.58
N ASP A 219 31.88 24.79 -37.93
CA ASP A 219 32.26 25.92 -37.08
C ASP A 219 31.11 26.34 -36.15
N PHE A 220 31.42 26.54 -34.88
CA PHE A 220 30.50 27.05 -33.85
C PHE A 220 31.06 28.33 -33.24
N ASP A 221 30.18 29.26 -32.88
CA ASP A 221 30.56 30.43 -32.08
C ASP A 221 30.75 30.02 -30.63
N ILE A 222 31.93 30.29 -30.08
CA ILE A 222 32.23 30.11 -28.65
C ILE A 222 32.69 31.43 -28.05
N GLN A 223 32.48 31.59 -26.75
CA GLN A 223 32.94 32.77 -26.00
C GLN A 223 34.27 32.46 -25.33
N VAL A 224 35.32 33.20 -25.67
CA VAL A 224 36.61 33.14 -25.00
C VAL A 224 36.89 34.49 -24.38
N ARG A 225 36.80 34.58 -23.04
CA ARG A 225 36.96 35.84 -22.28
C ARG A 225 36.05 36.96 -22.79
N GLY A 226 34.81 36.63 -23.15
CA GLY A 226 33.81 37.56 -23.66
C GLY A 226 33.97 37.95 -25.14
N VAL A 227 34.90 37.32 -25.86
CA VAL A 227 35.09 37.52 -27.31
C VAL A 227 34.50 36.32 -28.06
N PRO A 228 33.60 36.54 -29.04
CA PRO A 228 33.11 35.47 -29.90
C PRO A 228 34.22 35.04 -30.86
N VAL A 229 34.54 33.75 -30.85
CA VAL A 229 35.48 33.14 -31.79
C VAL A 229 34.86 31.91 -32.43
N LYS A 230 35.23 31.61 -33.67
CA LYS A 230 34.84 30.37 -34.34
C LYS A 230 35.73 29.22 -33.88
N ARG A 231 35.12 28.15 -33.38
CA ARG A 231 35.80 26.89 -33.07
C ARG A 231 35.20 25.78 -33.93
N ARG A 232 36.07 25.03 -34.60
CA ARG A 232 35.67 23.90 -35.44
C ARG A 232 35.55 22.61 -34.62
N TYR A 233 34.48 21.87 -34.87
CA TYR A 233 34.16 20.60 -34.23
C TYR A 233 33.90 19.52 -35.27
N PHE A 234 34.18 18.27 -34.91
CA PHE A 234 33.56 17.11 -35.52
C PHE A 234 32.13 16.97 -34.98
N VAL A 235 31.16 17.04 -35.87
CA VAL A 235 29.73 16.85 -35.56
C VAL A 235 29.31 15.49 -36.08
N LYS A 236 28.63 14.71 -35.23
CA LYS A 236 28.14 13.39 -35.61
C LYS A 236 26.96 13.51 -36.57
N THR A 237 27.07 12.87 -37.73
CA THR A 237 26.04 12.93 -38.80
C THR A 237 25.56 11.55 -39.25
N GLY A 238 26.21 10.47 -38.82
CA GLY A 238 25.79 9.10 -39.12
C GLY A 238 26.07 8.13 -37.97
N ASP A 239 25.62 6.89 -38.15
CA ASP A 239 25.93 5.73 -37.31
C ASP A 239 25.51 5.85 -35.84
N GLY A 240 24.20 5.68 -35.58
CA GLY A 240 23.61 5.78 -34.24
C GLY A 240 22.94 7.14 -34.01
N ALA A 241 23.09 7.69 -32.82
CA ALA A 241 22.64 9.04 -32.48
C ALA A 241 23.45 10.09 -33.27
N VAL A 242 22.83 11.20 -33.66
CA VAL A 242 23.45 12.23 -34.51
C VAL A 242 23.06 13.65 -34.04
N GLY A 243 23.71 14.67 -34.62
CA GLY A 243 23.34 16.08 -34.43
C GLY A 243 24.01 16.76 -33.24
N TYR A 244 25.21 16.32 -32.85
CA TYR A 244 25.96 16.91 -31.72
C TYR A 244 27.47 16.86 -31.94
N ARG A 245 28.21 17.70 -31.18
CA ARG A 245 29.67 17.77 -31.23
C ARG A 245 30.27 16.54 -30.55
N LEU A 246 31.24 15.90 -31.21
CA LEU A 246 31.97 14.73 -30.68
C LEU A 246 33.37 15.06 -30.20
N ALA A 247 34.06 15.95 -30.89
CA ALA A 247 35.38 16.42 -30.49
C ALA A 247 35.68 17.72 -31.22
N THR A 248 36.58 18.51 -30.66
CA THR A 248 37.15 19.64 -31.39
C THR A 248 38.02 19.16 -32.56
N VAL A 249 38.13 19.96 -33.62
CA VAL A 249 39.18 19.76 -34.63
C VAL A 249 40.49 20.33 -34.12
N GLY A 250 41.59 19.58 -34.31
CA GLY A 250 42.92 20.00 -33.89
C GLY A 250 43.33 21.33 -34.53
N LEU A 251 43.84 22.26 -33.73
CA LEU A 251 44.15 23.64 -34.17
C LEU A 251 45.06 23.70 -35.39
N LEU A 252 46.03 22.78 -35.48
CA LEU A 252 47.04 22.75 -36.54
C LEU A 252 46.62 21.93 -37.78
N ARG A 253 45.41 21.35 -37.80
CA ARG A 253 44.99 20.45 -38.88
C ARG A 253 44.92 21.15 -40.24
N ASP A 254 44.27 22.31 -40.28
CA ASP A 254 44.16 23.11 -41.52
C ASP A 254 45.54 23.52 -42.04
N TYR A 255 46.46 23.88 -41.14
CA TYR A 255 47.85 24.20 -41.50
C TYR A 255 48.56 22.98 -42.09
N HIS A 256 48.42 21.81 -41.45
CA HIS A 256 49.01 20.56 -41.90
C HIS A 256 48.52 20.16 -43.30
N GLN A 257 47.20 20.18 -43.52
CA GLN A 257 46.59 19.87 -44.82
C GLN A 257 47.03 20.86 -45.90
N ARG A 258 47.00 22.17 -45.60
CA ARG A 258 47.36 23.23 -46.55
C ARG A 258 48.80 23.11 -47.05
N PHE A 259 49.72 22.71 -46.19
CA PHE A 259 51.15 22.63 -46.51
C PHE A 259 51.62 21.20 -46.83
N GLY A 260 50.71 20.22 -46.87
CA GLY A 260 51.03 18.83 -47.19
C GLY A 260 52.13 18.26 -46.29
N LEU A 261 52.12 18.63 -45.01
CA LEU A 261 53.14 18.20 -44.06
C LEU A 261 53.08 16.67 -43.89
N ASP A 262 54.20 16.07 -43.50
CA ASP A 262 54.29 14.63 -43.29
C ASP A 262 53.31 14.18 -42.19
N TRP A 263 52.33 13.35 -42.55
CA TRP A 263 51.31 12.82 -41.63
C TRP A 263 51.93 11.89 -40.57
N THR A 264 53.11 11.33 -40.81
CA THR A 264 53.80 10.48 -39.82
C THR A 264 54.44 11.27 -38.69
N ARG A 265 54.63 12.59 -38.86
CA ARG A 265 55.24 13.49 -37.87
C ARG A 265 54.24 14.42 -37.20
N PHE A 266 52.96 14.33 -37.57
CA PHE A 266 51.89 15.15 -37.04
C PHE A 266 50.87 14.27 -36.33
N ARG A 267 50.58 14.60 -35.08
CA ARG A 267 49.50 13.96 -34.33
C ARG A 267 48.31 14.91 -34.32
N GLU A 268 47.25 14.55 -35.05
CA GLU A 268 45.96 15.19 -34.85
C GLU A 268 45.58 15.06 -33.36
N SER A 269 45.31 16.20 -32.72
CA SER A 269 44.99 16.27 -31.29
C SER A 269 43.58 16.84 -31.12
N PRO A 270 42.53 16.12 -31.57
CA PRO A 270 41.16 16.47 -31.18
C PRO A 270 41.02 16.35 -29.67
N ALA A 271 40.16 17.18 -29.09
CA ALA A 271 39.93 17.21 -27.65
C ALA A 271 38.43 17.31 -27.33
N LEU A 272 38.05 16.75 -26.19
CA LEU A 272 36.71 16.83 -25.62
C LEU A 272 36.68 18.04 -24.67
N ASP A 273 36.14 19.17 -25.15
CA ASP A 273 36.01 20.38 -24.34
C ASP A 273 34.66 20.43 -23.63
N GLU A 274 34.42 21.51 -22.86
CA GLU A 274 33.13 21.70 -22.17
C GLU A 274 31.93 21.71 -23.13
N GLY A 275 32.08 22.24 -24.34
CA GLY A 275 31.01 22.21 -25.33
C GLY A 275 30.62 20.77 -25.72
N VAL A 276 31.62 19.94 -26.01
CA VAL A 276 31.42 18.52 -26.31
C VAL A 276 30.77 17.80 -25.13
N TYR A 277 31.31 17.95 -23.92
CA TYR A 277 30.76 17.25 -22.77
C TYR A 277 29.35 17.73 -22.37
N ARG A 278 28.98 18.99 -22.61
CA ARG A 278 27.60 19.46 -22.41
C ARG A 278 26.64 18.80 -23.41
N ASP A 279 27.06 18.61 -24.65
CA ASP A 279 26.28 17.88 -25.66
C ASP A 279 26.12 16.39 -25.28
N TYR A 280 27.13 15.80 -24.64
CA TYR A 280 27.12 14.43 -24.12
C TYR A 280 26.17 14.33 -22.93
N ALA A 281 26.31 15.23 -21.95
CA ALA A 281 25.52 15.24 -20.72
C ALA A 281 24.02 15.40 -21.01
N ALA A 282 23.65 16.26 -21.96
CA ALA A 282 22.27 16.43 -22.40
C ALA A 282 21.62 15.14 -22.94
N ARG A 283 22.40 14.12 -23.29
CA ARG A 283 21.93 12.81 -23.78
C ARG A 283 22.12 11.68 -22.79
N LEU A 284 23.24 11.69 -22.06
CA LEU A 284 23.65 10.61 -21.18
C LEU A 284 23.05 10.74 -19.78
N VAL A 285 22.90 11.96 -19.23
CA VAL A 285 22.28 12.17 -17.91
C VAL A 285 20.80 11.72 -17.89
N PRO A 286 19.93 12.11 -18.84
CA PRO A 286 18.55 11.62 -18.87
C PRO A 286 18.45 10.08 -18.95
N ARG A 287 19.36 9.45 -19.70
CA ARG A 287 19.44 7.99 -19.82
C ARG A 287 19.91 7.35 -18.52
N ALA A 288 20.93 7.90 -17.88
CA ALA A 288 21.40 7.42 -16.57
C ALA A 288 20.25 7.46 -15.55
N VAL A 289 19.43 8.51 -15.54
CA VAL A 289 18.21 8.60 -14.72
C VAL A 289 17.24 7.48 -15.07
N ALA A 290 16.84 7.34 -16.35
CA ALA A 290 15.85 6.34 -16.76
C ALA A 290 16.28 4.89 -16.45
N TYR A 291 17.53 4.53 -16.70
CA TYR A 291 18.06 3.19 -16.43
C TYR A 291 18.25 2.94 -14.92
N SER A 292 18.61 3.97 -14.14
CA SER A 292 18.67 3.87 -12.68
C SER A 292 17.28 3.66 -12.07
N THR A 293 16.26 4.35 -12.59
CA THR A 293 14.86 4.15 -12.19
C THR A 293 14.41 2.73 -12.49
N ALA A 294 14.70 2.20 -13.68
CA ALA A 294 14.35 0.82 -14.02
C ALA A 294 14.99 -0.22 -13.08
N LEU A 295 16.21 0.03 -12.58
CA LEU A 295 16.84 -0.83 -11.57
C LEU A 295 16.09 -0.80 -10.24
N ILE A 296 15.68 0.39 -9.78
CA ILE A 296 14.91 0.56 -8.54
C ILE A 296 13.54 -0.12 -8.66
N ASP A 297 12.84 0.14 -9.77
CA ASP A 297 11.54 -0.46 -10.08
C ASP A 297 11.67 -1.98 -10.09
N TYR A 298 12.70 -2.52 -10.73
CA TYR A 298 12.97 -3.96 -10.74
C TYR A 298 13.22 -4.53 -9.34
N PHE A 299 13.96 -3.81 -8.48
CA PHE A 299 14.20 -4.27 -7.11
C PHE A 299 12.89 -4.41 -6.32
N PHE A 300 11.96 -3.47 -6.47
CA PHE A 300 10.69 -3.44 -5.71
C PHE A 300 9.46 -3.93 -6.49
N ARG A 301 9.64 -4.51 -7.69
CA ARG A 301 8.52 -4.89 -8.60
C ARG A 301 7.55 -5.93 -8.03
N GLY A 302 8.01 -6.73 -7.06
CA GLY A 302 7.19 -7.75 -6.44
C GLY A 302 6.09 -7.15 -5.57
N ARG A 303 4.87 -7.62 -5.76
CA ARG A 303 3.67 -7.15 -5.07
C ARG A 303 2.87 -8.35 -4.55
N ILE A 304 2.61 -8.35 -3.25
CA ILE A 304 1.82 -9.39 -2.57
C ILE A 304 0.63 -8.75 -1.86
N ALA A 305 -0.43 -9.51 -1.63
CA ALA A 305 -1.57 -9.09 -0.82
C ALA A 305 -1.93 -10.18 0.19
N ALA A 306 -2.54 -9.78 1.32
CA ALA A 306 -3.14 -10.72 2.25
C ALA A 306 -4.46 -10.17 2.78
N SER A 307 -5.42 -11.07 2.96
CA SER A 307 -6.71 -10.80 3.58
C SER A 307 -7.15 -12.04 4.34
N GLY A 308 -7.78 -11.88 5.49
CA GLY A 308 -8.16 -13.03 6.29
C GLY A 308 -8.60 -12.63 7.68
N ASP A 309 -8.71 -13.64 8.53
CA ASP A 309 -9.10 -13.51 9.92
C ASP A 309 -7.97 -13.87 10.91
N ALA A 310 -8.31 -13.99 12.20
CA ALA A 310 -7.36 -14.32 13.27
C ALA A 310 -6.81 -15.76 13.22
N ALA A 311 -7.34 -16.64 12.36
CA ALA A 311 -6.95 -18.04 12.29
C ALA A 311 -6.56 -18.50 10.88
N SER A 312 -6.95 -17.74 9.85
CA SER A 312 -6.73 -18.09 8.46
C SER A 312 -6.51 -16.86 7.59
N THR A 313 -5.68 -16.99 6.57
CA THR A 313 -5.41 -15.93 5.60
C THR A 313 -5.41 -16.45 4.17
N THR A 314 -5.74 -15.56 3.25
CA THR A 314 -5.56 -15.72 1.81
C THR A 314 -4.41 -14.83 1.40
N VAL A 315 -3.39 -15.41 0.75
CA VAL A 315 -2.24 -14.66 0.24
C VAL A 315 -2.27 -14.69 -1.29
N GLY A 316 -2.22 -13.50 -1.90
CA GLY A 316 -2.29 -13.31 -3.35
C GLY A 316 -1.01 -12.76 -3.95
N ASN A 317 -0.68 -13.23 -5.15
CA ASN A 317 0.32 -12.61 -6.02
C ASN A 317 -0.36 -11.53 -6.88
N ILE A 318 -0.06 -10.26 -6.59
CA ILE A 318 -0.54 -9.12 -7.38
C ILE A 318 0.59 -8.47 -8.19
N SER A 319 1.69 -9.21 -8.39
CA SER A 319 2.77 -8.88 -9.32
C SER A 319 2.41 -9.34 -10.73
N ASP A 320 3.16 -8.87 -11.73
CA ASP A 320 3.00 -9.30 -13.12
C ASP A 320 3.80 -10.57 -13.45
N GLU A 321 4.58 -11.09 -12.49
CA GLU A 321 5.45 -12.26 -12.62
C GLU A 321 5.10 -13.35 -11.61
N PRO A 322 5.36 -14.64 -11.95
CA PRO A 322 5.11 -15.74 -11.03
C PRO A 322 6.01 -15.67 -9.80
N LEU A 323 5.44 -16.00 -8.65
CA LEU A 323 6.16 -16.18 -7.39
C LEU A 323 6.34 -17.67 -7.11
N ASN A 324 7.52 -18.09 -6.66
CA ASN A 324 7.74 -19.44 -6.13
C ASN A 324 8.71 -19.38 -4.96
N GLY A 325 8.19 -19.51 -3.74
CA GLY A 325 8.98 -19.29 -2.56
C GLY A 325 8.20 -19.43 -1.27
N THR A 326 8.73 -18.83 -0.22
CA THR A 326 8.17 -18.90 1.13
C THR A 326 7.52 -17.57 1.50
N PHE A 327 6.28 -17.64 1.97
CA PHE A 327 5.56 -16.54 2.59
C PHE A 327 5.56 -16.73 4.11
N THR A 328 5.93 -15.69 4.86
CA THR A 328 5.98 -15.72 6.33
C THR A 328 5.30 -14.48 6.90
N LEU A 329 4.38 -14.65 7.86
CA LEU A 329 3.88 -13.54 8.67
C LEU A 329 4.79 -13.31 9.87
N TYR A 330 5.04 -12.04 10.16
CA TYR A 330 5.70 -11.57 11.37
C TYR A 330 4.79 -10.60 12.12
N TYR A 331 4.93 -10.54 13.44
CA TYR A 331 4.30 -9.53 14.30
C TYR A 331 5.35 -8.90 15.20
N ASP A 332 5.10 -7.67 15.65
CA ASP A 332 5.92 -7.02 16.67
C ASP A 332 5.24 -7.24 18.03
N ASP A 333 5.98 -7.73 19.03
CA ASP A 333 5.46 -7.88 20.40
C ASP A 333 5.43 -6.55 21.17
N GLU A 334 4.84 -6.53 22.36
CA GLU A 334 4.76 -5.33 23.22
C GLU A 334 6.11 -4.64 23.51
N ASN A 335 7.23 -5.37 23.38
CA ASN A 335 8.59 -4.84 23.54
C ASN A 335 9.23 -4.43 22.20
N ASP A 336 8.43 -4.30 21.14
CA ASP A 336 8.84 -3.96 19.77
C ASP A 336 9.77 -5.01 19.13
N VAL A 337 9.72 -6.26 19.61
CA VAL A 337 10.50 -7.37 19.08
C VAL A 337 9.72 -8.08 17.98
N ARG A 338 10.28 -8.10 16.76
CA ARG A 338 9.69 -8.81 15.61
C ARG A 338 9.85 -10.31 15.74
N ARG A 339 8.75 -11.04 15.60
CA ARG A 339 8.69 -12.49 15.73
C ARG A 339 7.90 -13.11 14.58
N PRO A 340 8.28 -14.30 14.11
CA PRO A 340 7.44 -15.05 13.18
C PRO A 340 6.13 -15.45 13.89
N VAL A 341 5.02 -15.37 13.17
CA VAL A 341 3.71 -15.84 13.65
C VAL A 341 3.71 -17.39 13.61
N PRO A 342 3.35 -18.08 14.70
CA PRO A 342 3.35 -19.54 14.73
C PRO A 342 2.46 -20.16 13.65
N GLY A 343 3.01 -21.11 12.88
CA GLY A 343 2.30 -21.78 11.79
C GLY A 343 2.11 -20.94 10.52
N ALA A 344 2.58 -19.69 10.49
CA ALA A 344 2.39 -18.77 9.38
C ALA A 344 3.57 -18.74 8.41
N THR A 345 4.13 -19.91 8.07
CA THR A 345 5.18 -20.05 7.05
C THR A 345 4.70 -21.03 6.00
N TRP A 346 4.57 -20.56 4.75
CA TRP A 346 3.97 -21.33 3.67
C TRP A 346 4.82 -21.27 2.40
N ALA A 347 5.25 -22.42 1.91
CA ALA A 347 5.87 -22.55 0.59
C ALA A 347 4.78 -22.62 -0.48
N ARG A 348 4.75 -21.66 -1.41
CA ARG A 348 3.75 -21.59 -2.49
C ARG A 348 4.38 -21.14 -3.79
N ALA A 349 3.90 -21.72 -4.88
CA ALA A 349 4.05 -21.18 -6.22
C ALA A 349 2.71 -20.53 -6.60
N LEU A 350 2.74 -19.25 -6.97
CA LEU A 350 1.56 -18.46 -7.34
C LEU A 350 1.82 -17.76 -8.68
N ALA A 351 1.04 -18.09 -9.70
CA ALA A 351 1.01 -17.35 -10.95
C ALA A 351 0.54 -15.90 -10.72
N PRO A 352 0.78 -14.96 -11.66
CA PRO A 352 0.21 -13.62 -11.59
C PRO A 352 -1.31 -13.65 -11.39
N GLY A 353 -1.82 -12.94 -10.38
CA GLY A 353 -3.23 -12.90 -10.01
C GLY A 353 -3.75 -14.09 -9.21
N GLU A 354 -2.94 -15.13 -8.98
CA GLU A 354 -3.33 -16.30 -8.20
C GLU A 354 -3.27 -16.03 -6.69
N SER A 355 -4.10 -16.73 -5.93
CA SER A 355 -4.11 -16.68 -4.46
C SER A 355 -4.11 -18.08 -3.84
N ALA A 356 -3.39 -18.22 -2.74
CA ALA A 356 -3.49 -19.38 -1.85
C ALA A 356 -4.45 -19.06 -0.70
N GLU A 357 -5.58 -19.75 -0.67
CA GLU A 357 -6.64 -19.54 0.31
C GLU A 357 -6.46 -20.42 1.55
N GLN A 358 -7.17 -20.04 2.63
CA GLN A 358 -7.29 -20.82 3.88
C GLN A 358 -5.96 -21.24 4.51
N LEU A 359 -4.93 -20.40 4.37
CA LEU A 359 -3.64 -20.60 5.02
C LEU A 359 -3.79 -20.38 6.52
N ARG A 360 -3.75 -21.46 7.28
CA ARG A 360 -3.96 -21.43 8.72
C ARG A 360 -2.70 -20.98 9.45
N PHE A 361 -2.92 -20.26 10.56
CA PHE A 361 -1.89 -19.90 11.51
C PHE A 361 -2.49 -19.76 12.90
N THR A 362 -1.65 -19.68 13.93
CA THR A 362 -2.08 -19.41 15.29
C THR A 362 -1.79 -17.95 15.62
N SER A 363 -2.83 -17.19 15.95
CA SER A 363 -2.66 -15.82 16.43
C SER A 363 -1.75 -15.79 17.67
N PRO A 364 -0.76 -14.88 17.71
CA PRO A 364 0.16 -14.80 18.83
C PRO A 364 -0.55 -14.27 20.08
N THR A 365 -0.35 -14.95 21.21
CA THR A 365 -0.88 -14.55 22.53
C THR A 365 0.21 -14.37 23.59
N SER A 366 1.36 -15.01 23.41
CA SER A 366 2.52 -14.88 24.31
C SER A 366 3.83 -15.08 23.53
N PRO A 367 4.68 -14.05 23.43
CA PRO A 367 4.43 -12.66 23.82
C PRO A 367 3.22 -12.07 23.07
N ALA A 368 2.48 -11.19 23.75
CA ALA A 368 1.33 -10.54 23.15
C ALA A 368 1.78 -9.60 22.01
N PRO A 369 1.00 -9.52 20.90
CA PRO A 369 1.28 -8.58 19.83
C PRO A 369 1.06 -7.14 20.32
N LYS A 370 1.96 -6.23 19.95
CA LYS A 370 1.82 -4.78 20.19
C LYS A 370 0.54 -4.22 19.59
N GLU A 371 0.20 -4.71 18.39
CA GLU A 371 -1.01 -4.35 17.66
C GLU A 371 -1.65 -5.63 17.10
N ALA A 372 -2.74 -6.07 17.73
CA ALA A 372 -3.47 -7.25 17.30
C ALA A 372 -3.98 -7.13 15.84
N GLY A 373 -3.83 -8.20 15.07
CA GLY A 373 -4.20 -8.25 13.65
C GLY A 373 -3.23 -7.55 12.69
N ARG A 374 -2.23 -6.80 13.20
CA ARG A 374 -1.21 -6.14 12.36
C ARG A 374 0.00 -7.06 12.19
N TYR A 375 0.34 -7.34 10.94
CA TYR A 375 1.44 -8.23 10.58
C TYR A 375 2.33 -7.63 9.48
N MET A 376 3.57 -8.10 9.40
CA MET A 376 4.44 -7.94 8.24
C MET A 376 4.47 -9.26 7.47
N LEU A 377 3.86 -9.29 6.29
CA LEU A 377 3.98 -10.41 5.36
C LEU A 377 5.28 -10.26 4.57
N VAL A 378 6.11 -11.30 4.58
CA VAL A 378 7.37 -11.36 3.84
C VAL A 378 7.36 -12.54 2.90
N PHE A 379 7.63 -12.31 1.62
CA PHE A 379 7.95 -13.34 0.64
C PHE A 379 9.47 -13.37 0.42
N ARG A 380 10.03 -14.59 0.30
CA ARG A 380 11.39 -14.83 -0.19
C ARG A 380 11.41 -16.05 -1.12
N GLY A 381 11.98 -15.87 -2.31
CA GLY A 381 12.15 -16.93 -3.29
C GLY A 381 12.18 -16.39 -4.71
N ALA A 382 11.81 -17.22 -5.68
CA ALA A 382 11.84 -16.83 -7.07
C ALA A 382 10.70 -15.85 -7.44
N LEU A 383 11.02 -14.76 -8.12
CA LEU A 383 10.09 -13.82 -8.75
C LEU A 383 10.46 -13.73 -10.24
N GLY A 384 9.66 -14.35 -11.09
CA GLY A 384 10.02 -14.55 -12.49
C GLY A 384 11.32 -15.34 -12.62
N SER A 385 12.34 -14.75 -13.26
CA SER A 385 13.66 -15.35 -13.45
C SER A 385 14.65 -15.07 -12.29
N GLU A 386 14.32 -14.18 -11.36
CA GLU A 386 15.20 -13.86 -10.23
C GLU A 386 15.00 -14.86 -9.08
N PRO A 387 16.03 -15.62 -8.64
CA PRO A 387 15.85 -16.76 -7.74
C PRO A 387 15.67 -16.41 -6.24
N ASP A 388 16.16 -15.26 -5.77
CA ASP A 388 16.14 -14.87 -4.34
C ASP A 388 15.58 -13.45 -4.16
N ALA A 389 14.44 -13.19 -4.80
CA ALA A 389 13.69 -11.95 -4.63
C ALA A 389 13.01 -11.90 -3.26
N VAL A 390 12.77 -10.68 -2.78
CA VAL A 390 12.21 -10.41 -1.45
C VAL A 390 11.13 -9.36 -1.57
N ILE A 391 9.97 -9.61 -0.96
CA ILE A 391 8.83 -8.68 -0.95
C ILE A 391 8.33 -8.55 0.48
N GLY A 392 8.16 -7.32 0.96
CA GLY A 392 7.58 -7.04 2.27
C GLY A 392 6.30 -6.24 2.14
N ARG A 393 5.25 -6.60 2.88
CA ARG A 393 4.01 -5.82 2.97
C ARG A 393 3.46 -5.86 4.39
N GLN A 394 3.20 -4.68 4.96
CA GLN A 394 2.38 -4.60 6.16
C GLN A 394 0.92 -4.91 5.79
N VAL A 395 0.31 -5.82 6.53
CA VAL A 395 -1.07 -6.24 6.34
C VAL A 395 -1.82 -6.19 7.67
N THR A 396 -3.11 -5.91 7.58
CA THR A 396 -4.02 -6.05 8.71
C THR A 396 -4.98 -7.17 8.37
N LEU A 397 -4.93 -8.25 9.12
CA LEU A 397 -5.92 -9.31 9.03
C LEU A 397 -7.02 -8.98 10.03
N SER A 398 -8.28 -9.06 9.59
CA SER A 398 -9.43 -8.80 10.44
C SER A 398 -9.32 -9.72 11.64
N SER A 399 -9.05 -9.20 12.84
CA SER A 399 -9.24 -10.09 13.98
C SER A 399 -10.73 -10.35 14.01
N SER A 400 -11.16 -11.62 14.02
CA SER A 400 -12.57 -11.97 14.17
C SER A 400 -12.77 -12.57 15.55
N VAL A 401 -13.82 -12.17 16.26
CA VAL A 401 -14.29 -12.83 17.47
C VAL A 401 -15.67 -13.41 17.20
N VAL A 402 -15.96 -14.56 17.81
CA VAL A 402 -17.31 -15.09 17.83
C VAL A 402 -17.97 -14.69 19.15
N ALA A 403 -18.92 -13.76 19.11
CA ALA A 403 -19.73 -13.46 20.27
C ALA A 403 -20.80 -14.53 20.43
N ARG A 404 -20.79 -15.27 21.55
CA ARG A 404 -21.85 -16.22 21.90
C ARG A 404 -22.73 -15.65 22.99
N LEU A 405 -23.98 -15.34 22.65
CA LEU A 405 -24.96 -14.81 23.57
C LEU A 405 -25.73 -15.96 24.23
N ILE A 406 -25.71 -15.98 25.56
CA ILE A 406 -26.48 -16.95 26.35
C ILE A 406 -27.28 -16.26 27.44
N LYS A 407 -28.48 -16.76 27.70
CA LYS A 407 -29.29 -16.29 28.83
C LYS A 407 -28.58 -16.59 30.14
N ARG A 408 -28.56 -15.62 31.05
CA ARG A 408 -28.01 -15.79 32.41
C ARG A 408 -28.67 -16.91 33.20
N ARG A 409 -29.96 -17.15 32.98
CA ARG A 409 -30.78 -18.08 33.75
C ARG A 409 -30.42 -19.55 33.50
N ASP A 410 -30.38 -19.96 32.25
CA ASP A 410 -30.34 -21.37 31.84
C ASP A 410 -29.24 -21.66 30.81
N GLY A 411 -28.44 -20.66 30.44
CA GLY A 411 -27.40 -20.79 29.43
C GLY A 411 -27.92 -21.02 28.02
N THR A 412 -29.22 -20.89 27.78
CA THR A 412 -29.80 -21.10 26.45
C THR A 412 -29.31 -20.04 25.47
N PRO A 413 -28.97 -20.42 24.22
CA PRO A 413 -28.54 -19.45 23.23
C PRO A 413 -29.60 -18.41 22.86
N LEU A 414 -29.17 -17.16 22.69
CA LEU A 414 -30.00 -16.09 22.15
C LEU A 414 -29.82 -16.00 20.63
N ARG A 415 -30.87 -16.32 19.86
CA ARG A 415 -30.87 -16.43 18.39
C ARG A 415 -31.50 -15.21 17.73
N GLY A 416 -31.02 -14.82 16.56
CA GLY A 416 -31.60 -13.72 15.78
C GLY A 416 -31.33 -12.32 16.35
N PHE A 417 -30.33 -12.17 17.22
CA PHE A 417 -29.95 -10.88 17.81
C PHE A 417 -28.86 -10.22 16.97
N ASP A 418 -29.03 -8.94 16.63
CA ASP A 418 -27.92 -8.17 16.07
C ASP A 418 -26.86 -7.94 17.15
N VAL A 419 -25.61 -8.18 16.77
CA VAL A 419 -24.43 -7.89 17.57
C VAL A 419 -23.52 -7.01 16.74
N HIS A 420 -23.12 -5.88 17.29
CA HIS A 420 -22.26 -4.90 16.66
C HIS A 420 -20.95 -4.85 17.42
N ALA A 421 -19.82 -4.89 16.71
CA ALA A 421 -18.52 -4.58 17.27
C ALA A 421 -18.22 -3.10 17.03
N ILE A 422 -18.02 -2.32 18.10
CA ILE A 422 -17.77 -0.87 18.05
C ILE A 422 -16.33 -0.58 18.47
N ASP A 423 -15.58 0.20 17.69
CA ASP A 423 -14.25 0.69 18.06
C ASP A 423 -14.40 1.82 19.11
N LEU A 424 -13.89 1.59 20.31
CA LEU A 424 -13.98 2.52 21.44
C LEU A 424 -13.25 3.85 21.20
N GLN A 425 -12.27 3.89 20.30
CA GLN A 425 -11.53 5.13 20.02
C GLN A 425 -12.27 6.03 19.05
N THR A 426 -12.90 5.45 18.02
CA THR A 426 -13.55 6.21 16.93
C THR A 426 -15.07 6.26 17.05
N GLY A 427 -15.67 5.42 17.90
CA GLY A 427 -17.12 5.25 18.01
C GLY A 427 -17.76 4.58 16.79
N GLN A 428 -16.98 4.13 15.80
CA GLN A 428 -17.50 3.53 14.59
C GLN A 428 -17.74 2.02 14.75
N THR A 429 -18.80 1.52 14.13
CA THR A 429 -19.05 0.08 13.98
C THR A 429 -17.97 -0.54 13.10
N LEU A 430 -17.16 -1.43 13.68
CA LEU A 430 -16.19 -2.26 12.98
C LEU A 430 -16.90 -3.31 12.10
N SER A 431 -17.91 -3.98 12.67
CA SER A 431 -18.75 -4.96 11.99
C SER A 431 -20.05 -5.18 12.75
N ALA A 432 -21.06 -5.76 12.09
CA ALA A 432 -22.31 -6.17 12.71
C ALA A 432 -22.77 -7.50 12.13
N ASN A 433 -23.35 -8.37 12.95
CA ASN A 433 -23.85 -9.68 12.51
C ASN A 433 -24.95 -10.19 13.44
N VAL A 434 -25.78 -11.10 12.94
CA VAL A 434 -26.90 -11.69 13.68
C VAL A 434 -26.47 -13.02 14.32
N THR A 435 -26.95 -13.32 15.52
CA THR A 435 -26.68 -14.61 16.16
C THR A 435 -27.38 -15.80 15.48
N ASP A 436 -26.65 -16.89 15.28
CA ASP A 436 -27.14 -18.17 14.75
C ASP A 436 -27.96 -18.99 15.78
N ASP A 437 -28.29 -20.24 15.43
CA ASP A 437 -29.05 -21.17 16.28
C ASP A 437 -28.31 -21.56 17.59
N GLU A 438 -26.98 -21.48 17.59
CA GLU A 438 -26.12 -21.67 18.76
C GLU A 438 -25.84 -20.35 19.51
N GLY A 439 -26.48 -19.25 19.08
CA GLY A 439 -26.38 -17.92 19.66
C GLY A 439 -25.07 -17.21 19.33
N ARG A 440 -24.40 -17.58 18.24
CA ARG A 440 -23.09 -17.07 17.86
C ARG A 440 -23.20 -16.04 16.73
N ALA A 441 -22.47 -14.94 16.87
CA ALA A 441 -22.29 -13.93 15.83
C ALA A 441 -20.79 -13.70 15.61
N ARG A 442 -20.34 -13.82 14.36
CA ARG A 442 -18.93 -13.55 14.00
C ARG A 442 -18.76 -12.07 13.67
N LEU A 443 -17.80 -11.43 14.32
CA LEU A 443 -17.56 -9.99 14.25
C LEU A 443 -16.08 -9.69 14.08
N ASP A 444 -15.77 -8.69 13.27
CA ASP A 444 -14.47 -8.03 13.30
C ASP A 444 -14.27 -7.33 14.65
N TRP A 445 -13.09 -7.48 15.24
CA TRP A 445 -12.74 -6.84 16.49
C TRP A 445 -11.27 -6.42 16.51
N LYS A 446 -10.93 -5.65 17.53
CA LYS A 446 -9.60 -5.22 17.94
C LYS A 446 -9.53 -5.40 19.47
N PRO A 447 -8.72 -6.33 19.99
CA PRO A 447 -8.53 -6.55 21.42
C PRO A 447 -8.25 -5.25 22.18
N GLY A 448 -8.92 -5.05 23.32
CA GLY A 448 -8.81 -3.87 24.18
C GLY A 448 -9.38 -2.58 23.60
N ARG A 449 -9.90 -2.61 22.38
CA ARG A 449 -10.47 -1.46 21.67
C ARG A 449 -11.88 -1.68 21.16
N THR A 450 -12.42 -2.88 21.33
CA THR A 450 -13.75 -3.22 20.81
C THR A 450 -14.72 -3.45 21.95
N ALA A 451 -15.88 -2.81 21.89
CA ALA A 451 -17.03 -3.16 22.70
C ALA A 451 -18.05 -3.91 21.83
N LEU A 452 -18.69 -4.92 22.41
CA LEU A 452 -19.83 -5.59 21.79
C LEU A 452 -21.11 -4.89 22.20
N PHE A 453 -21.89 -4.48 21.21
CA PHE A 453 -23.15 -3.78 21.36
C PHE A 453 -24.30 -4.61 20.79
N LEU A 454 -25.45 -4.57 21.43
CA LEU A 454 -26.65 -5.35 21.06
C LEU A 454 -27.79 -4.35 20.76
N PRO A 455 -27.95 -3.87 19.51
CA PRO A 455 -28.89 -2.79 19.20
C PRO A 455 -30.37 -3.20 19.23
N THR A 456 -30.70 -4.45 18.89
CA THR A 456 -32.09 -4.87 18.65
C THR A 456 -32.60 -5.81 19.73
N VAL A 457 -33.72 -5.42 20.35
CA VAL A 457 -34.57 -6.30 21.17
C VAL A 457 -35.95 -6.42 20.47
N ASN A 458 -35.97 -7.24 19.42
CA ASN A 458 -37.10 -7.95 18.76
C ASN A 458 -38.15 -7.20 17.89
N PRO A 459 -38.54 -7.74 16.71
CA PRO A 459 -39.73 -7.35 15.93
C PRO A 459 -41.03 -8.14 16.28
N PHE A 460 -41.65 -7.93 17.46
CA PHE A 460 -43.07 -8.28 17.83
C PHE A 460 -43.57 -9.77 17.68
N PRO A 461 -44.71 -10.23 18.28
CA PRO A 461 -45.79 -9.53 18.99
C PRO A 461 -45.86 -9.79 20.51
N MET A 462 -46.07 -8.69 21.25
CA MET A 462 -46.62 -8.62 22.61
C MET A 462 -46.12 -9.64 23.66
N TYR A 463 -44.88 -9.51 24.12
CA TYR A 463 -44.49 -9.61 25.53
C TYR A 463 -43.22 -8.77 25.69
N TRP A 464 -43.22 -7.86 26.67
CA TRP A 464 -42.33 -6.72 26.79
C TRP A 464 -40.87 -7.09 27.11
N ALA A 465 -39.93 -6.38 26.48
CA ALA A 465 -38.65 -5.98 27.07
C ALA A 465 -38.12 -4.76 26.31
N GLY A 466 -38.54 -3.57 26.75
CA GLY A 466 -37.92 -2.32 26.34
C GLY A 466 -36.52 -2.20 26.97
N GLY A 467 -35.59 -1.68 26.18
CA GLY A 467 -34.35 -1.01 26.56
C GLY A 467 -33.57 -1.51 27.78
N SER A 468 -32.43 -2.14 27.55
CA SER A 468 -31.25 -1.83 28.35
C SER A 468 -30.00 -2.12 27.55
N ALA A 469 -29.24 -1.06 27.31
CA ALA A 469 -27.86 -1.12 26.89
C ALA A 469 -27.10 -2.14 27.74
N PHE A 470 -26.38 -3.05 27.10
CA PHE A 470 -25.19 -3.64 27.72
C PHE A 470 -24.11 -2.59 27.74
N VAL A 471 -24.24 -1.65 28.65
CA VAL A 471 -23.08 -1.02 29.21
C VAL A 471 -23.35 -0.94 30.71
N SER A 472 -22.79 -1.87 31.47
CA SER A 472 -22.33 -1.47 32.79
C SER A 472 -21.41 -0.28 32.55
N GLY A 473 -21.88 0.97 32.71
CA GLY A 473 -21.20 2.27 32.57
C GLY A 473 -20.27 2.46 31.36
N LEU A 474 -20.24 3.61 30.67
CA LEU A 474 -19.13 3.84 29.73
C LEU A 474 -17.75 3.96 30.44
N ASP A 475 -17.76 4.10 31.78
CA ASP A 475 -16.59 3.86 32.65
C ASP A 475 -16.35 2.37 33.00
N ARG A 476 -17.13 1.45 32.42
CA ARG A 476 -17.18 0.00 32.68
C ARG A 476 -17.59 -0.83 31.43
N ALA A 477 -17.60 -0.26 30.23
CA ALA A 477 -17.75 -1.00 29.00
C ALA A 477 -16.58 -1.97 28.91
N HIS A 478 -16.86 -3.27 29.00
CA HIS A 478 -15.80 -4.27 28.97
C HIS A 478 -15.25 -4.34 27.55
N ALA A 479 -14.15 -3.62 27.33
CA ALA A 479 -13.40 -3.73 26.09
C ALA A 479 -12.94 -5.17 25.98
N VAL A 480 -13.41 -5.88 24.96
CA VAL A 480 -13.10 -7.29 24.80
C VAL A 480 -11.58 -7.42 24.64
N GLN A 481 -10.95 -8.04 25.62
CA GLN A 481 -9.53 -8.32 25.68
C GLN A 481 -9.23 -9.67 25.03
N ALA A 482 -7.97 -9.89 24.66
CA ALA A 482 -7.52 -11.19 24.18
C ALA A 482 -7.78 -12.32 25.20
N VAL A 483 -7.76 -12.01 26.51
CA VAL A 483 -8.01 -12.96 27.59
C VAL A 483 -9.47 -13.39 27.73
N ASP A 484 -10.42 -12.59 27.21
CA ASP A 484 -11.84 -12.94 27.27
C ASP A 484 -12.22 -14.00 26.22
N VAL A 485 -11.35 -14.16 25.22
CA VAL A 485 -11.57 -15.07 24.10
C VAL A 485 -10.98 -16.43 24.41
N ASP A 486 -11.83 -17.45 24.32
CA ASP A 486 -11.42 -18.82 24.56
C ASP A 486 -10.52 -19.37 23.43
N ALA A 487 -10.03 -20.60 23.63
CA ALA A 487 -9.15 -21.27 22.65
C ALA A 487 -9.83 -21.52 21.29
N GLN A 488 -11.14 -21.34 21.18
CA GLN A 488 -11.92 -21.49 19.96
C GLN A 488 -12.20 -20.13 19.29
N GLY A 489 -11.69 -19.02 19.82
CA GLY A 489 -11.91 -17.69 19.27
C GLY A 489 -13.27 -17.09 19.64
N GLN A 490 -13.92 -17.62 20.69
CA GLN A 490 -15.26 -17.21 21.12
C GLN A 490 -15.20 -16.40 22.42
N VAL A 491 -16.00 -15.33 22.49
CA VAL A 491 -16.31 -14.62 23.74
C VAL A 491 -17.74 -14.97 24.14
N THR A 492 -17.96 -15.44 25.37
CA THR A 492 -19.30 -15.76 25.85
C THR A 492 -19.87 -14.58 26.62
N VAL A 493 -20.97 -14.01 26.14
CA VAL A 493 -21.66 -12.89 26.76
C VAL A 493 -22.93 -13.38 27.44
N VAL A 494 -22.97 -13.23 28.75
CA VAL A 494 -24.10 -13.63 29.57
C VAL A 494 -25.10 -12.47 29.69
N THR A 495 -26.29 -12.66 29.16
CA THR A 495 -27.33 -11.64 29.03
C THR A 495 -28.37 -11.78 30.16
N PRO A 496 -28.47 -10.85 31.15
CA PRO A 496 -29.56 -10.78 32.13
C PRO A 496 -30.95 -10.64 31.50
N LEU A 497 -31.95 -11.20 32.18
CA LEU A 497 -33.37 -11.02 31.88
C LEU A 497 -33.92 -9.88 32.73
N VAL A 498 -34.57 -8.90 32.09
CA VAL A 498 -35.21 -7.77 32.75
C VAL A 498 -36.72 -8.01 32.75
N LEU A 499 -37.35 -7.97 33.93
CA LEU A 499 -38.79 -8.22 34.11
C LEU A 499 -39.49 -6.90 34.45
N ALA A 500 -40.51 -6.55 33.68
CA ALA A 500 -41.42 -5.43 33.94
C ALA A 500 -42.86 -5.95 33.94
N GLU A 501 -43.61 -5.69 35.01
CA GLU A 501 -45.02 -6.06 35.16
C GLU A 501 -45.90 -4.81 34.98
N TRP A 502 -46.89 -4.91 34.10
CA TRP A 502 -47.80 -3.79 33.76
C TRP A 502 -49.16 -4.01 34.44
N PRO A 503 -49.74 -3.00 35.10
CA PRO A 503 -51.11 -3.09 35.57
C PRO A 503 -52.10 -3.01 34.38
N GLU A 504 -52.99 -3.98 34.23
CA GLU A 504 -54.12 -3.86 33.29
C GLU A 504 -55.07 -2.74 33.74
N ARG A 505 -55.33 -1.76 32.86
CA ARG A 505 -56.38 -0.74 33.06
C ARG A 505 -57.56 -0.99 32.14
N ILE A 506 -58.76 -0.99 32.72
CA ILE A 506 -60.05 -1.00 32.00
C ILE A 506 -60.84 0.20 32.53
N GLU A 507 -61.03 1.25 31.72
CA GLU A 507 -61.89 2.38 32.07
C GLU A 507 -63.12 2.48 31.14
N PRO A 508 -64.33 2.73 31.68
CA PRO A 508 -65.56 2.77 30.89
C PRO A 508 -65.76 4.12 30.19
N CYS A 509 -66.11 4.09 28.90
CA CYS A 509 -66.54 5.29 28.16
C CYS A 509 -67.80 5.92 28.80
N THR A 510 -67.76 7.23 29.06
CA THR A 510 -68.88 8.01 29.60
C THR A 510 -69.91 8.32 28.51
N GLY A 511 -70.72 7.32 28.18
CA GLY A 511 -71.84 7.40 27.28
C GLY A 511 -72.24 5.97 26.94
N GLN A 512 -73.27 5.45 27.65
CA GLN A 512 -73.53 4.01 27.82
C GLN A 512 -73.06 3.13 26.65
N PRO A 513 -71.89 2.47 26.79
CA PRO A 513 -71.54 1.35 25.97
C PRO A 513 -72.11 0.11 26.67
N MET A 514 -73.09 -0.55 26.05
CA MET A 514 -73.35 -1.94 26.39
C MET A 514 -72.22 -2.78 25.80
N PHE A 515 -71.07 -2.86 26.48
CA PHE A 515 -70.16 -3.98 26.30
C PHE A 515 -70.53 -5.03 27.34
N GLN A 516 -71.43 -5.93 26.95
CA GLN A 516 -71.54 -7.22 27.61
C GLN A 516 -70.22 -7.96 27.35
N GLN A 517 -69.54 -8.41 28.42
CA GLN A 517 -68.32 -9.22 28.33
C GLN A 517 -68.50 -10.34 27.32
N ILE A 518 -67.64 -10.38 26.29
CA ILE A 518 -67.41 -11.58 25.49
C ILE A 518 -66.00 -12.06 25.87
N PRO A 519 -65.87 -13.21 26.54
CA PRO A 519 -64.58 -13.86 26.70
C PRO A 519 -64.10 -14.30 25.32
N ASP A 520 -62.84 -14.00 25.00
CA ASP A 520 -62.10 -14.53 23.84
C ASP A 520 -62.46 -14.00 22.43
N ALA A 521 -62.32 -12.70 22.19
CA ALA A 521 -62.24 -12.18 20.81
C ALA A 521 -61.12 -11.15 20.62
N ILE A 522 -60.08 -11.58 19.91
CA ILE A 522 -59.00 -10.77 19.33
C ILE A 522 -59.57 -10.03 18.12
N LEU A 523 -59.45 -8.70 18.04
CA LEU A 523 -60.15 -7.92 17.01
C LEU A 523 -59.28 -6.95 16.21
N PRO A 524 -59.36 -7.01 14.86
CA PRO A 524 -59.38 -5.83 14.00
C PRO A 524 -60.76 -5.13 14.05
N ALA A 525 -60.84 -3.88 13.58
CA ALA A 525 -62.00 -2.97 13.67
C ALA A 525 -63.38 -3.66 13.70
N GLN A 526 -64.14 -3.45 14.78
CA GLN A 526 -65.50 -4.00 14.92
C GLN A 526 -66.54 -3.05 14.35
N SER A 527 -67.38 -3.57 13.45
CA SER A 527 -68.54 -2.88 12.89
C SER A 527 -69.83 -3.56 13.36
N THR A 528 -70.78 -2.79 13.90
CA THR A 528 -72.11 -3.28 14.34
C THR A 528 -73.21 -2.61 13.52
N PRO A 529 -74.13 -3.35 12.89
CA PRO A 529 -75.20 -2.76 12.10
C PRO A 529 -76.18 -1.99 13.00
N VAL A 530 -76.50 -0.75 12.62
CA VAL A 530 -77.42 0.13 13.36
C VAL A 530 -78.77 0.24 12.64
N SER A 531 -78.77 0.21 11.31
CA SER A 531 -79.95 0.17 10.44
C SER A 531 -79.58 -0.39 9.06
N GLU A 532 -80.55 -0.60 8.17
CA GLU A 532 -80.32 -1.18 6.84
C GLU A 532 -79.30 -0.34 6.05
N GLY A 533 -78.09 -0.88 5.86
CA GLY A 533 -77.00 -0.21 5.14
C GLY A 533 -76.11 0.73 5.97
N VAL A 534 -76.28 0.83 7.30
CA VAL A 534 -75.43 1.69 8.16
C VAL A 534 -74.86 0.90 9.33
N PHE A 535 -73.55 0.97 9.51
CA PHE A 535 -72.78 0.30 10.56
C PHE A 535 -72.18 1.32 11.53
N ARG A 536 -71.96 0.94 12.78
CA ARG A 536 -71.13 1.67 13.74
C ARG A 536 -69.79 0.99 13.83
N THR A 537 -68.74 1.66 13.39
CA THR A 537 -67.38 1.09 13.27
C THR A 537 -66.42 1.80 14.22
N VAL A 538 -65.62 1.03 14.95
CA VAL A 538 -64.58 1.54 15.86
C VAL A 538 -63.20 1.38 15.23
N PHE A 539 -62.50 2.50 15.05
CA PHE A 539 -61.13 2.56 14.56
C PHE A 539 -60.16 2.72 15.73
N LEU A 540 -59.09 1.92 15.73
CA LEU A 540 -58.00 1.97 16.71
C LEU A 540 -56.70 2.39 16.01
N ALA A 541 -56.04 3.43 16.53
CA ALA A 541 -54.68 3.82 16.13
C ALA A 541 -53.75 3.84 17.36
N TYR A 542 -52.57 3.23 17.25
CA TYR A 542 -51.57 3.17 18.32
C TYR A 542 -50.23 3.75 17.85
N GLY A 543 -49.59 4.58 18.68
CA GLY A 543 -48.20 5.01 18.54
C GLY A 543 -47.42 4.72 19.82
N VAL A 544 -46.17 4.26 19.70
CA VAL A 544 -45.26 4.02 20.84
C VAL A 544 -44.03 4.89 20.65
N ASN A 545 -43.82 5.85 21.56
CA ASN A 545 -42.56 6.57 21.66
C ASN A 545 -41.77 6.02 22.85
N LEU A 546 -40.49 5.70 22.64
CA LEU A 546 -39.62 5.16 23.68
C LEU A 546 -38.82 6.30 24.33
N ALA A 547 -38.95 6.49 25.64
CA ALA A 547 -38.12 7.42 26.42
C ALA A 547 -37.32 6.65 27.47
N THR A 548 -36.00 6.77 27.42
CA THR A 548 -35.04 6.17 28.36
C THR A 548 -34.48 7.26 29.27
N PHE A 549 -34.49 7.05 30.58
CA PHE A 549 -33.93 8.00 31.55
C PHE A 549 -32.57 7.53 32.04
N VAL A 550 -31.60 8.43 32.08
CA VAL A 550 -30.30 8.20 32.72
C VAL A 550 -30.13 9.19 33.85
N ARG A 551 -29.77 8.71 35.03
CA ARG A 551 -29.49 9.53 36.21
C ARG A 551 -27.98 9.56 36.41
N ASN A 552 -27.39 10.75 36.47
CA ASN A 552 -25.96 10.89 36.73
C ASN A 552 -25.64 10.73 38.23
N ASP A 553 -24.34 10.68 38.56
CA ASP A 553 -23.84 10.48 39.94
C ASP A 553 -24.25 11.59 40.93
N ASN A 554 -24.76 12.73 40.42
CA ASN A 554 -25.25 13.85 41.23
C ASN A 554 -26.78 13.86 41.39
N GLY A 555 -27.47 12.81 40.92
CA GLY A 555 -28.92 12.69 41.04
C GLY A 555 -29.71 13.50 40.02
N GLN A 556 -29.06 14.11 39.02
CA GLN A 556 -29.73 14.81 37.92
C GLN A 556 -30.15 13.84 36.82
N GLU A 557 -31.38 14.03 36.30
CA GLU A 557 -32.01 13.14 35.32
C GLU A 557 -31.95 13.73 33.90
N THR A 558 -31.52 12.91 32.93
CA THR A 558 -31.49 13.25 31.50
C THR A 558 -32.36 12.25 30.72
N VAL A 559 -33.15 12.76 29.78
CA VAL A 559 -34.09 11.98 28.96
C VAL A 559 -33.48 11.70 27.58
N LEU A 560 -33.43 10.44 27.18
CA LEU A 560 -33.00 9.96 25.87
C LEU A 560 -34.21 9.36 25.15
N CYS A 561 -34.75 10.05 24.13
CA CYS A 561 -35.92 9.60 23.39
C CYS A 561 -35.57 9.03 22.02
N GLY A 562 -36.27 7.97 21.60
CA GLY A 562 -36.25 7.47 20.23
C GLY A 562 -37.25 8.23 19.35
N LEU A 563 -36.72 9.12 18.50
CA LEU A 563 -37.32 9.82 17.36
C LEU A 563 -38.63 10.66 17.54
N THR A 564 -38.54 11.90 17.05
CA THR A 564 -39.63 12.81 16.60
C THR A 564 -40.58 13.48 17.61
N SER A 565 -40.07 13.95 18.75
CA SER A 565 -40.75 14.95 19.59
C SER A 565 -40.03 16.32 19.55
N PRO A 566 -40.75 17.46 19.39
CA PRO A 566 -40.14 18.79 19.38
C PRO A 566 -39.49 19.08 20.75
N GLY A 567 -38.16 19.14 20.79
CA GLY A 567 -37.36 19.33 22.02
C GLY A 567 -36.33 18.22 22.32
N CYS A 568 -36.31 17.12 21.55
CA CYS A 568 -35.36 16.02 21.71
C CYS A 568 -34.19 16.09 20.72
N GLN A 569 -32.99 15.66 21.11
CA GLN A 569 -31.86 15.45 20.20
C GLN A 569 -31.99 14.09 19.50
N ASP A 570 -31.81 14.08 18.17
CA ASP A 570 -31.89 12.90 17.30
C ASP A 570 -30.64 11.99 17.48
N PRO A 571 -30.78 10.67 17.71
CA PRO A 571 -29.63 9.76 17.80
C PRO A 571 -28.86 9.59 16.48
N GLY A 572 -29.33 10.16 15.37
CA GLY A 572 -28.71 10.03 14.04
C GLY A 572 -27.45 10.87 13.80
N ILE A 573 -27.01 11.72 14.74
CA ILE A 573 -25.84 12.60 14.53
C ILE A 573 -24.91 12.54 15.75
N GLY A 574 -23.89 11.68 15.65
CA GLY A 574 -22.62 11.79 16.38
C GLY A 574 -22.70 11.87 17.90
N PHE A 575 -22.44 10.75 18.57
CA PHE A 575 -22.00 10.79 19.97
C PHE A 575 -20.73 11.64 20.09
N ILE A 576 -20.77 12.71 20.86
CA ILE A 576 -19.60 13.53 21.19
C ILE A 576 -18.91 12.91 22.40
N ALA A 577 -17.57 12.81 22.36
CA ALA A 577 -16.78 12.07 23.35
C ALA A 577 -16.95 12.55 24.81
N GLU A 578 -17.47 13.74 25.06
CA GLU A 578 -17.73 14.26 26.41
C GLU A 578 -18.93 13.58 27.10
N ASP A 579 -20.00 13.20 26.37
CA ASP A 579 -21.20 12.55 26.95
C ASP A 579 -20.95 11.08 27.34
N VAL A 580 -19.88 10.49 26.81
CA VAL A 580 -19.45 9.10 27.04
C VAL A 580 -18.78 8.94 28.42
N SER A 581 -18.30 10.03 29.04
CA SER A 581 -17.46 10.02 30.25
C SER A 581 -18.19 10.14 31.60
N ARG A 582 -19.53 10.02 31.63
CA ARG A 582 -20.35 10.43 32.79
C ARG A 582 -21.48 9.47 33.18
N VAL A 583 -21.30 8.16 33.08
CA VAL A 583 -22.42 7.20 33.30
C VAL A 583 -22.11 6.15 34.37
N GLY A 584 -22.57 6.43 35.59
CA GLY A 584 -22.76 5.50 36.71
C GLY A 584 -24.17 4.88 36.75
N GLN A 585 -24.27 3.74 37.45
CA GLN A 585 -25.44 2.88 37.75
C GLN A 585 -26.83 3.24 37.17
N VAL A 586 -27.36 2.31 36.35
CA VAL A 586 -28.78 2.31 35.93
C VAL A 586 -29.69 1.84 37.08
N VAL A 587 -30.70 2.64 37.44
CA VAL A 587 -31.78 2.27 38.39
C VAL A 587 -33.18 2.67 37.86
N GLY A 588 -33.36 2.71 36.54
CA GLY A 588 -34.48 3.40 35.87
C GLY A 588 -35.86 2.68 35.88
N GLN A 589 -36.90 3.48 35.62
CA GLN A 589 -38.27 3.05 35.29
C GLN A 589 -38.46 3.08 33.76
N LEU A 590 -39.23 2.16 33.20
CA LEU A 590 -39.55 2.14 31.77
C LEU A 590 -40.72 3.08 31.50
N VAL A 591 -40.60 3.96 30.51
CA VAL A 591 -41.69 4.88 30.13
C VAL A 591 -42.23 4.55 28.76
N ARG A 592 -43.53 4.28 28.69
CA ARG A 592 -44.27 4.15 27.43
C ARG A 592 -45.13 5.39 27.25
N ASP A 593 -45.00 6.01 26.09
CA ASP A 593 -46.00 6.96 25.59
C ASP A 593 -46.99 6.15 24.74
N VAL A 594 -48.21 5.94 25.25
CA VAL A 594 -49.28 5.31 24.45
C VAL A 594 -50.13 6.43 23.89
N PHE A 595 -49.92 6.77 22.62
CA PHE A 595 -51.01 7.40 21.89
C PHE A 595 -51.97 6.29 21.51
N SER A 596 -53.17 6.25 22.10
CA SER A 596 -54.25 5.42 21.58
C SER A 596 -55.45 6.28 21.24
N ARG A 597 -55.90 6.24 19.98
CA ARG A 597 -57.11 6.92 19.55
C ARG A 597 -58.17 5.90 19.20
N HIS A 598 -59.28 5.95 19.93
CA HIS A 598 -60.48 5.18 19.66
C HIS A 598 -61.52 6.10 19.06
N THR A 599 -61.84 5.92 17.78
CA THR A 599 -62.87 6.72 17.10
C THR A 599 -64.02 5.83 16.68
N ALA A 600 -65.20 6.06 17.23
CA ALA A 600 -66.43 5.40 16.80
C ALA A 600 -67.20 6.31 15.84
N MET A 601 -67.60 5.80 14.69
CA MET A 601 -68.35 6.55 13.68
C MET A 601 -69.37 5.66 12.98
N LEU A 602 -70.40 6.28 12.38
CA LEU A 602 -71.28 5.55 11.47
C LEU A 602 -70.55 5.38 10.14
N THR A 603 -70.68 4.22 9.51
CA THR A 603 -70.10 3.91 8.21
C THR A 603 -71.13 3.26 7.30
N ASP A 604 -70.95 3.42 6.00
CA ASP A 604 -71.69 2.65 4.98
C ASP A 604 -71.23 1.17 4.96
N PRO A 605 -71.83 0.29 4.13
CA PRO A 605 -71.43 -1.12 4.04
C PRO A 605 -70.01 -1.34 3.53
N ASP A 606 -69.40 -0.34 2.89
CA ASP A 606 -68.01 -0.38 2.42
C ASP A 606 -67.02 0.13 3.48
N GLY A 607 -67.49 0.52 4.67
CA GLY A 607 -66.67 1.03 5.77
C GLY A 607 -66.32 2.52 5.66
N ARG A 608 -66.97 3.28 4.78
CA ARG A 608 -66.72 4.73 4.65
C ARG A 608 -67.51 5.54 5.69
N PRO A 609 -66.93 6.56 6.33
CA PRO A 609 -67.62 7.36 7.34
C PRO A 609 -68.87 8.07 6.78
N ILE A 610 -69.99 7.98 7.49
CA ILE A 610 -71.22 8.73 7.25
C ILE A 610 -71.37 9.76 8.38
N GLY A 611 -70.98 11.00 8.11
CA GLY A 611 -71.04 12.10 9.08
C GLY A 611 -69.86 12.15 10.06
N ASP A 612 -69.98 13.01 11.07
CA ASP A 612 -68.95 13.20 12.09
C ASP A 612 -68.85 12.02 13.07
N ALA A 613 -67.69 11.87 13.72
CA ALA A 613 -67.47 10.80 14.70
C ALA A 613 -68.45 10.90 15.87
N LEU A 614 -69.08 9.77 16.22
CA LEU A 614 -70.00 9.65 17.36
C LEU A 614 -69.27 9.83 18.69
N CYS A 615 -68.02 9.36 18.77
CA CYS A 615 -67.08 9.70 19.84
C CYS A 615 -65.63 9.48 19.39
N SER A 616 -64.71 10.28 19.93
CA SER A 616 -63.26 10.10 19.76
C SER A 616 -62.62 10.27 21.12
N ASN A 617 -62.01 9.20 21.64
CA ASN A 617 -61.14 9.28 22.81
C ASN A 617 -59.70 9.23 22.32
N GLU A 618 -58.95 10.29 22.59
CA GLU A 618 -57.49 10.31 22.46
C GLU A 618 -56.89 10.15 23.85
N TYR A 619 -56.11 9.09 24.02
CA TYR A 619 -55.30 8.87 25.21
C TYR A 619 -53.86 9.26 24.85
N ALA A 620 -53.28 10.17 25.62
CA ALA A 620 -51.86 10.45 25.64
C ALA A 620 -51.43 10.40 27.11
N GLU A 621 -51.02 9.23 27.57
CA GLU A 621 -50.47 9.06 28.91
C GLU A 621 -49.04 8.53 28.81
N VAL A 622 -48.16 9.21 29.55
CA VAL A 622 -46.78 8.83 29.80
C VAL A 622 -46.80 7.98 31.08
N GLU A 623 -46.73 6.66 30.95
CA GLU A 623 -46.76 5.76 32.11
C GLU A 623 -45.35 5.26 32.46
N THR A 624 -44.93 5.50 33.70
CA THR A 624 -43.65 5.05 34.26
C THR A 624 -43.83 3.75 35.06
N VAL A 625 -43.17 2.67 34.67
CA VAL A 625 -43.23 1.37 35.37
C VAL A 625 -41.89 1.00 36.00
N PRO A 626 -41.86 0.59 37.28
CA PRO A 626 -40.65 0.11 37.94
C PRO A 626 -40.16 -1.19 37.29
N VAL A 627 -38.87 -1.22 36.96
CA VAL A 627 -38.20 -2.36 36.35
C VAL A 627 -37.39 -3.10 37.40
N SER A 628 -37.41 -4.43 37.37
CA SER A 628 -36.56 -5.26 38.22
C SER A 628 -35.63 -6.14 37.38
N VAL A 629 -34.36 -6.23 37.77
CA VAL A 629 -33.43 -7.22 37.22
C VAL A 629 -33.72 -8.53 37.94
N GLY A 630 -34.42 -9.45 37.28
CA GLY A 630 -34.86 -10.69 37.87
C GLY A 630 -33.83 -11.82 37.77
N GLU A 631 -33.76 -12.68 38.78
CA GLU A 631 -33.05 -13.98 38.75
C GLU A 631 -33.97 -15.17 38.40
N ARG A 632 -35.22 -14.94 37.99
CA ARG A 632 -36.21 -16.03 37.90
C ARG A 632 -35.98 -17.00 36.75
#